data_AF-A0A926W037-F1
#
_entry.id   AF-A0A926W037-F1
#
_cell.length_a   1.000
_cell.length_b   1.000
_cell.length_c   1.000
_cell.angle_alpha   90.00
_cell.angle_beta   90.00
_cell.angle_gamma   90.00
#
_symmetry.space_group_name_H-M   'P 1'
#
loop_
_entity.id
_entity.type
_entity.pdbx_description
1 polymer ?
#
loop_
_entity_poly.entity_id
_entity_poly.type
_entity_poly.pdbx_seq_one_letter_code
_entity_poly.pdbx_strand_id
1 'polypeptide(L)'
;LGYQKCVLVGHDWGGAIAWNFAYAHPEMLEQLIIINLPHPAKFAQGLRTPQQLLRSNYIFLFQLPWIPELLLQSSDYQAIETGLKTTAVNKSAFNKADIDAYKNAVAKRGALTAMLNYYRNIFQQRMLNPNWGVLDVPTLMIWGENDIALGKELTYDTAAYVRDFQIKYIPNCGHWVQQEQPELVNQYMREFLRTKRMFEKF
;
A
#
# COMPACT_ATOMS: atom_id res chain seq x y z
N LEU A 1 15.47 -13.33 -10.94
CA LEU A 1 15.11 -14.38 -9.97
C LEU A 1 14.81 -15.74 -10.62
N GLY A 2 14.61 -15.83 -11.95
CA GLY A 2 14.44 -17.13 -12.65
C GLY A 2 13.04 -17.74 -12.59
N TYR A 3 12.13 -17.16 -11.80
CA TYR A 3 10.73 -17.59 -11.73
C TYR A 3 9.92 -17.13 -12.94
N GLN A 4 9.03 -17.99 -13.45
CA GLN A 4 8.10 -17.67 -14.54
C GLN A 4 6.79 -17.09 -14.03
N LYS A 5 6.33 -17.53 -12.84
CA LYS A 5 5.16 -17.00 -12.16
C LYS A 5 5.44 -16.80 -10.68
N CYS A 6 4.72 -15.88 -10.05
CA CYS A 6 4.78 -15.67 -8.60
C CYS A 6 3.42 -15.29 -8.02
N VAL A 7 3.33 -15.41 -6.70
CA VAL A 7 2.36 -14.64 -5.91
C VAL A 7 3.02 -13.31 -5.61
N LEU A 8 2.38 -12.20 -5.97
CA LEU A 8 2.89 -10.87 -5.69
C LEU A 8 2.12 -10.25 -4.53
N VAL A 9 2.85 -9.79 -3.50
CA VAL A 9 2.30 -9.12 -2.33
C VAL A 9 2.84 -7.70 -2.29
N GLY A 10 1.97 -6.69 -2.17
CA GLY A 10 2.37 -5.29 -2.10
C GLY A 10 1.58 -4.53 -1.04
N HIS A 11 2.30 -3.77 -0.20
CA HIS A 11 1.76 -2.82 0.78
C HIS A 11 2.10 -1.39 0.35
N ASP A 12 1.17 -0.45 0.56
CA ASP A 12 1.35 0.98 0.26
C ASP A 12 1.95 1.20 -1.15
N TRP A 13 3.03 1.95 -1.34
CA TRP A 13 3.67 2.13 -2.66
C TRP A 13 4.11 0.82 -3.34
N GLY A 14 4.44 -0.21 -2.56
CA GLY A 14 4.66 -1.56 -3.07
C GLY A 14 3.39 -2.17 -3.67
N GLY A 15 2.22 -1.86 -3.10
CA GLY A 15 0.91 -2.16 -3.68
C GLY A 15 0.67 -1.42 -5.00
N ALA A 16 1.21 -0.21 -5.16
CA ALA A 16 0.97 0.61 -6.35
C ALA A 16 1.75 0.04 -7.53
N ILE A 17 2.98 -0.40 -7.24
CA ILE A 17 3.81 -1.19 -8.13
C ILE A 17 3.10 -2.52 -8.44
N ALA A 18 2.58 -3.22 -7.44
CA ALA A 18 1.93 -4.52 -7.63
C ALA A 18 0.68 -4.46 -8.51
N TRP A 19 -0.17 -3.45 -8.35
CA TRP A 19 -1.29 -3.19 -9.27
C TRP A 19 -0.79 -2.96 -10.70
N ASN A 20 0.16 -2.05 -10.89
CA ASN A 20 0.68 -1.74 -12.22
C ASN A 20 1.33 -2.96 -12.88
N PHE A 21 2.06 -3.76 -12.11
CA PHE A 21 2.67 -5.00 -12.57
C PHE A 21 1.60 -6.01 -12.98
N ALA A 22 0.55 -6.19 -12.20
CA ALA A 22 -0.53 -7.13 -12.50
C ALA A 22 -1.25 -6.83 -13.81
N TYR A 23 -1.47 -5.55 -14.13
CA TYR A 23 -2.05 -5.16 -15.42
C TYR A 23 -1.07 -5.22 -16.58
N ALA A 24 0.23 -5.03 -16.34
CA ALA A 24 1.24 -5.06 -17.39
C ALA A 24 1.67 -6.49 -17.75
N HIS A 25 1.72 -7.37 -16.75
CA HIS A 25 2.25 -8.73 -16.84
C HIS A 25 1.37 -9.74 -16.08
N PRO A 26 0.06 -9.82 -16.38
CA PRO A 26 -0.83 -10.75 -15.68
C PRO A 26 -0.40 -12.21 -15.84
N GLU A 27 0.28 -12.56 -16.93
CA GLU A 27 0.80 -13.90 -17.21
C GLU A 27 1.87 -14.36 -16.21
N MET A 28 2.55 -13.41 -15.55
CA MET A 28 3.58 -13.67 -14.54
C MET A 28 3.00 -13.82 -13.14
N LEU A 29 1.68 -13.65 -12.96
CA LEU A 29 1.05 -13.72 -11.65
C LEU A 29 0.16 -14.95 -11.52
N GLU A 30 0.33 -15.62 -10.39
CA GLU A 30 -0.60 -16.65 -9.95
C GLU A 30 -1.76 -16.04 -9.16
N GLN A 31 -1.41 -15.15 -8.23
CA GLN A 31 -2.34 -14.45 -7.34
C GLN A 31 -1.70 -13.11 -6.94
N LEU A 32 -2.55 -12.12 -6.67
CA LEU A 32 -2.16 -10.80 -6.20
C LEU A 32 -2.69 -10.59 -4.78
N ILE A 33 -1.87 -10.04 -3.89
CA ILE A 33 -2.28 -9.62 -2.55
C ILE A 33 -1.89 -8.17 -2.36
N ILE A 34 -2.89 -7.32 -2.14
CA ILE A 34 -2.71 -5.88 -1.91
C ILE A 34 -3.07 -5.58 -0.47
N ILE A 35 -2.20 -4.85 0.22
CA ILE A 35 -2.36 -4.49 1.63
C ILE A 35 -2.41 -2.97 1.74
N ASN A 36 -3.50 -2.42 2.29
CA ASN A 36 -3.71 -0.99 2.53
C ASN A 36 -3.32 -0.07 1.37
N LEU A 37 -3.62 -0.47 0.13
CA LEU A 37 -3.54 0.43 -1.02
C LEU A 37 -4.74 0.23 -1.96
N PRO A 38 -5.44 1.32 -2.33
CA PRO A 38 -6.57 1.22 -3.25
C PRO A 38 -6.12 0.85 -4.65
N HIS A 39 -7.09 0.35 -5.45
CA HIS A 39 -6.90 0.25 -6.89
C HIS A 39 -6.62 1.65 -7.50
N PRO A 40 -5.72 1.80 -8.50
CA PRO A 40 -5.36 3.12 -9.05
C PRO A 40 -6.56 3.95 -9.51
N ALA A 41 -7.54 3.33 -10.18
CA ALA A 41 -8.78 4.01 -10.58
C ALA A 41 -9.56 4.59 -9.38
N LYS A 42 -9.63 3.85 -8.27
CA LYS A 42 -10.33 4.29 -7.06
C LYS A 42 -9.56 5.38 -6.34
N PHE A 43 -8.24 5.32 -6.34
CA PHE A 43 -7.41 6.41 -5.82
C PHE A 43 -7.62 7.71 -6.62
N ALA A 44 -7.59 7.63 -7.96
CA ALA A 44 -7.83 8.78 -8.83
C ALA A 44 -9.23 9.40 -8.63
N GLN A 45 -10.26 8.57 -8.43
CA GLN A 45 -11.61 9.04 -8.07
C GLN A 45 -11.60 9.69 -6.67
N GLY A 46 -10.95 9.05 -5.70
CA GLY A 46 -10.84 9.52 -4.32
C GLY A 46 -10.21 10.90 -4.21
N LEU A 47 -9.15 11.19 -4.96
CA LEU A 47 -8.49 12.50 -4.96
C LEU A 47 -9.41 13.66 -5.41
N ARG A 48 -10.57 13.38 -6.01
CA ARG A 48 -11.61 14.37 -6.33
C ARG A 48 -12.60 14.61 -5.18
N THR A 49 -12.48 13.88 -4.08
CA THR A 49 -13.34 14.02 -2.90
C THR A 49 -12.63 14.86 -1.82
N PRO A 50 -13.35 15.74 -1.09
CA PRO A 50 -12.75 16.50 -0.01
C PRO A 50 -12.16 15.61 1.09
N GLN A 51 -12.82 14.50 1.42
CA GLN A 51 -12.39 13.58 2.48
C GLN A 51 -10.99 13.00 2.19
N GLN A 52 -10.78 12.42 1.00
CA GLN A 52 -9.47 11.84 0.68
C GLN A 52 -8.43 12.92 0.36
N LEU A 53 -8.81 14.05 -0.22
CA LEU A 53 -7.89 15.16 -0.48
C LEU A 53 -7.30 15.72 0.82
N LEU A 54 -8.14 15.88 1.86
CA LEU A 54 -7.69 16.29 3.18
C LEU A 54 -6.74 15.26 3.80
N ARG A 55 -7.02 13.96 3.70
CA ARG A 55 -6.11 12.90 4.15
C ARG A 55 -4.78 12.91 3.38
N SER A 56 -4.82 13.32 2.12
CA SER A 56 -3.67 13.35 1.20
C SER A 56 -2.91 14.69 1.20
N ASN A 57 -3.19 15.61 2.15
CA ASN A 57 -2.60 16.96 2.11
C ASN A 57 -1.07 16.98 2.19
N TYR A 58 -0.47 15.98 2.85
CA TYR A 58 0.97 15.84 3.02
C TYR A 58 1.70 15.64 1.68
N ILE A 59 0.99 15.15 0.65
CA ILE A 59 1.52 15.00 -0.71
C ILE A 59 1.94 16.34 -1.29
N PHE A 60 1.23 17.43 -0.97
CA PHE A 60 1.57 18.79 -1.42
C PHE A 60 2.84 19.30 -0.77
N LEU A 61 3.04 19.04 0.53
CA LEU A 61 4.31 19.33 1.20
C LEU A 61 5.46 18.61 0.48
N PHE A 62 5.27 17.34 0.13
CA PHE A 62 6.29 16.52 -0.52
C PHE A 62 6.64 16.95 -1.96
N GLN A 63 5.83 17.80 -2.59
CA GLN A 63 6.18 18.43 -3.87
C GLN A 63 7.26 19.50 -3.74
N LEU A 64 7.45 20.09 -2.55
CA LEU A 64 8.40 21.19 -2.39
C LEU A 64 9.85 20.69 -2.51
N PRO A 65 10.73 21.42 -3.20
CA PRO A 65 12.13 21.05 -3.31
C PRO A 65 12.82 21.23 -1.96
N TRP A 66 13.59 20.22 -1.55
CA TRP A 66 14.46 20.18 -0.36
C TRP A 66 13.79 20.30 1.01
N ILE A 67 12.65 20.97 1.13
CA ILE A 67 11.95 21.19 2.40
C ILE A 67 11.56 19.85 3.08
N PRO A 68 10.92 18.89 2.40
CA PRO A 68 10.59 17.60 3.01
C PRO A 68 11.83 16.83 3.46
N GLU A 69 12.91 16.85 2.65
CA GLU A 69 14.17 16.22 3.02
C GLU A 69 14.75 16.83 4.31
N LEU A 70 14.81 18.16 4.42
CA LEU A 70 15.32 18.84 5.61
C LEU A 70 14.48 18.54 6.85
N LEU A 71 13.16 18.57 6.73
CA LEU A 71 12.25 18.28 7.84
C LEU A 71 12.40 16.82 8.31
N LEU A 72 12.44 15.87 7.37
CA LEU A 72 12.51 14.45 7.68
C LEU A 72 13.90 14.01 8.16
N GLN A 73 14.98 14.71 7.80
CA GLN A 73 16.34 14.46 8.32
C GLN A 73 16.60 15.08 9.70
N SER A 74 15.83 16.11 10.07
CA SER A 74 16.01 16.81 11.34
C SER A 74 15.81 15.89 12.55
N SER A 75 16.44 16.26 13.68
CA SER A 75 16.25 15.60 14.98
C SER A 75 16.38 14.07 14.96
N ASP A 76 17.41 13.55 14.29
CA ASP A 76 17.62 12.09 14.13
C ASP A 76 16.39 11.39 13.52
N TYR A 77 15.87 11.93 12.43
CA TYR A 77 14.74 11.36 11.70
C TYR A 77 13.49 11.14 12.56
N GLN A 78 13.28 11.97 13.59
CA GLN A 78 12.15 11.83 14.53
C GLN A 78 10.80 11.83 13.81
N ALA A 79 10.67 12.58 12.73
CA ALA A 79 9.45 12.62 11.92
C ALA A 79 9.07 11.25 11.32
N ILE A 80 10.04 10.35 11.09
CA ILE A 80 9.80 8.98 10.63
C ILE A 80 9.15 8.15 11.74
N GLU A 81 9.70 8.23 12.96
CA GLU A 81 9.11 7.57 14.13
C GLU A 81 7.70 8.10 14.40
N THR A 82 7.54 9.42 14.38
CA THR A 82 6.24 10.05 14.56
C THR A 82 5.26 9.56 13.50
N GLY A 83 5.64 9.57 12.21
CA GLY A 83 4.81 9.09 11.12
C GLY A 83 4.36 7.64 11.29
N LEU A 84 5.28 6.72 11.62
CA LEU A 84 4.97 5.31 11.87
C LEU A 84 3.98 5.15 13.04
N LYS A 85 4.22 5.84 14.16
CA LYS A 85 3.36 5.76 15.35
C LYS A 85 2.02 6.46 15.20
N THR A 86 1.91 7.52 14.41
CA THR A 86 0.64 8.25 14.23
C THR A 86 -0.27 7.57 13.23
N THR A 87 0.28 6.88 12.24
CA THR A 87 -0.49 6.14 11.22
C THR A 87 -0.88 4.72 11.67
N ALA A 88 -0.31 4.23 12.77
CA ALA A 88 -0.74 3.01 13.45
C ALA A 88 -1.79 3.30 14.53
N VAL A 89 -2.77 2.40 14.67
CA VAL A 89 -3.67 2.40 15.83
C VAL A 89 -2.96 1.75 17.02
N ASN A 90 -2.37 0.56 16.80
CA ASN A 90 -1.53 -0.09 17.80
C ASN A 90 -0.09 0.44 17.74
N LYS A 91 0.20 1.49 18.52
CA LYS A 91 1.54 2.09 18.60
C LYS A 91 2.62 1.15 19.13
N SER A 92 2.23 0.12 19.88
CA SER A 92 3.17 -0.88 20.41
C SER A 92 3.63 -1.88 19.35
N ALA A 93 3.01 -1.88 18.17
CA ALA A 93 3.42 -2.68 17.02
C ALA A 93 4.82 -2.30 16.48
N PHE A 94 5.33 -1.13 16.85
CA PHE A 94 6.67 -0.67 16.51
C PHE A 94 7.51 -0.55 17.78
N ASN A 95 8.40 -1.53 17.98
CA ASN A 95 9.38 -1.43 19.05
C ASN A 95 10.54 -0.51 18.62
N LYS A 96 11.46 -0.23 19.56
CA LYS A 96 12.61 0.65 19.28
C LYS A 96 13.50 0.13 18.15
N ALA A 97 13.75 -1.17 18.09
CA ALA A 97 14.59 -1.75 17.04
C ALA A 97 13.94 -1.61 15.65
N ASP A 98 12.62 -1.73 15.55
CA ASP A 98 11.90 -1.50 14.29
C ASP A 98 12.06 -0.04 13.85
N ILE A 99 11.82 0.91 14.76
CA ILE A 99 11.98 2.34 14.49
C ILE A 99 13.40 2.67 14.04
N ASP A 100 14.41 2.16 14.77
CA ASP A 100 15.81 2.38 14.44
C ASP A 100 16.15 1.77 13.06
N ALA A 101 15.57 0.62 12.71
CA ALA A 101 15.74 0.03 11.38
C ALA A 101 15.14 0.91 10.26
N TYR A 102 13.95 1.49 10.46
CA TYR A 102 13.35 2.43 9.50
C TYR A 102 14.16 3.72 9.38
N LYS A 103 14.62 4.31 10.49
CA LYS A 103 15.50 5.48 10.49
C LYS A 103 16.79 5.20 9.72
N ASN A 104 17.44 4.07 10.01
CA ASN A 104 18.65 3.66 9.30
C ASN A 104 18.41 3.43 7.81
N ALA A 105 17.25 2.90 7.41
CA ALA A 105 16.90 2.71 6.01
C ALA A 105 16.76 4.05 5.26
N VAL A 106 16.05 5.03 5.84
CA VAL A 106 15.87 6.35 5.21
C VAL A 106 17.14 7.20 5.24
N ALA A 107 18.03 6.98 6.21
CA ALA A 107 19.30 7.67 6.35
C ALA A 107 20.34 7.27 5.29
N LYS A 108 20.14 6.14 4.60
CA LYS A 108 21.01 5.74 3.49
C LYS A 108 21.02 6.84 2.42
N ARG A 109 22.21 7.15 1.90
CA ARG A 109 22.41 8.23 0.92
C ARG A 109 21.43 8.07 -0.26
N GLY A 110 20.57 9.08 -0.45
CA GLY A 110 19.58 9.13 -1.52
C GLY A 110 18.25 8.40 -1.24
N ALA A 111 18.14 7.60 -0.17
CA ALA A 111 16.93 6.84 0.13
C ALA A 111 15.73 7.74 0.44
N LEU A 112 15.93 8.78 1.25
CA LEU A 112 14.87 9.73 1.60
C LEU A 112 14.30 10.44 0.36
N THR A 113 15.17 10.96 -0.52
CA THR A 113 14.74 11.59 -1.77
C THR A 113 14.04 10.57 -2.68
N ALA A 114 14.52 9.33 -2.76
CA ALA A 114 13.86 8.29 -3.54
C ALA A 114 12.45 7.96 -3.01
N MET A 115 12.27 7.90 -1.69
CA MET A 115 10.97 7.74 -1.05
C MET A 115 10.01 8.89 -1.42
N LEU A 116 10.49 10.14 -1.29
CA LEU A 116 9.70 11.33 -1.64
C LEU A 116 9.33 11.39 -3.12
N ASN A 117 10.16 10.83 -4.00
CA ASN A 117 9.90 10.82 -5.43
C ASN A 117 8.66 10.01 -5.81
N TYR A 118 8.19 9.04 -5.00
CA TYR A 118 6.89 8.41 -5.25
C TYR A 118 5.75 9.42 -5.20
N TYR A 119 5.76 10.32 -4.20
CA TYR A 119 4.78 11.38 -4.06
C TYR A 119 4.93 12.46 -5.13
N ARG A 120 6.16 12.84 -5.48
CA ARG A 120 6.43 13.83 -6.55
C ARG A 120 5.93 13.37 -7.93
N ASN A 121 5.85 12.06 -8.14
CA ASN A 121 5.39 11.48 -9.40
C ASN A 121 3.92 11.04 -9.37
N ILE A 122 3.17 11.33 -8.30
CA ILE A 122 1.78 10.89 -8.16
C ILE A 122 0.84 11.49 -9.20
N PHE A 123 1.15 12.69 -9.70
CA PHE A 123 0.35 13.37 -10.72
C PHE A 123 0.68 12.97 -12.16
N GLN A 124 1.57 11.98 -12.35
CA GLN A 124 1.79 11.43 -13.69
C GLN A 124 0.52 10.76 -14.22
N GLN A 125 0.27 10.92 -15.53
CA GLN A 125 -1.00 10.55 -16.18
C GLN A 125 -1.47 9.12 -15.89
N ARG A 126 -0.55 8.16 -15.72
CA ARG A 126 -0.88 6.75 -15.49
C ARG A 126 -1.52 6.48 -14.12
N MET A 127 -1.12 7.22 -13.07
CA MET A 127 -1.69 7.08 -11.72
C MET A 127 -3.07 7.74 -11.59
N LEU A 128 -3.35 8.73 -12.44
CA LEU A 128 -4.63 9.46 -12.46
C LEU A 128 -5.61 8.95 -13.52
N ASN A 129 -5.22 7.94 -14.31
CA ASN A 129 -6.09 7.35 -15.31
C ASN A 129 -7.22 6.57 -14.62
N PRO A 130 -8.50 6.95 -14.78
CA PRO A 130 -9.60 6.18 -14.23
C PRO A 130 -9.95 4.95 -15.08
N ASN A 131 -9.49 4.87 -16.32
CA ASN A 131 -9.86 3.84 -17.28
C ASN A 131 -8.90 2.64 -17.17
N TRP A 132 -9.34 1.62 -16.45
CA TRP A 132 -8.68 0.33 -16.31
C TRP A 132 -9.61 -0.78 -16.79
N GLY A 133 -9.04 -1.81 -17.42
CA GLY A 133 -9.79 -3.02 -17.77
C GLY A 133 -10.10 -3.88 -16.55
N VAL A 134 -10.70 -5.04 -16.78
CA VAL A 134 -10.89 -6.05 -15.74
C VAL A 134 -9.65 -6.94 -15.66
N LEU A 135 -9.04 -7.04 -14.49
CA LEU A 135 -7.94 -7.94 -14.19
C LEU A 135 -8.46 -9.36 -13.90
N ASP A 136 -7.92 -10.36 -14.60
CA ASP A 136 -8.29 -11.76 -14.42
C ASP A 136 -7.47 -12.49 -13.33
N VAL A 137 -6.42 -11.85 -12.80
CA VAL A 137 -5.59 -12.40 -11.71
C VAL A 137 -6.39 -12.39 -10.41
N PRO A 138 -6.57 -13.54 -9.73
CA PRO A 138 -7.21 -13.59 -8.43
C PRO A 138 -6.54 -12.65 -7.45
N THR A 139 -7.31 -11.77 -6.82
CA THR A 139 -6.77 -10.72 -5.96
C THR A 139 -7.42 -10.70 -4.58
N LEU A 140 -6.58 -10.70 -3.55
CA LEU A 140 -6.97 -10.41 -2.17
C LEU A 140 -6.55 -8.98 -1.83
N MET A 141 -7.48 -8.19 -1.30
CA MET A 141 -7.19 -6.92 -0.63
C MET A 141 -7.36 -7.06 0.88
N ILE A 142 -6.35 -6.66 1.66
CA ILE A 142 -6.42 -6.59 3.12
C ILE A 142 -6.34 -5.12 3.52
N TRP A 143 -7.24 -4.67 4.41
CA TRP A 143 -7.41 -3.25 4.70
C TRP A 143 -7.69 -2.95 6.18
N GLY A 144 -6.88 -2.08 6.78
CA GLY A 144 -7.13 -1.52 8.11
C GLY A 144 -8.18 -0.41 8.08
N GLU A 145 -9.28 -0.56 8.83
CA GLU A 145 -10.43 0.36 8.74
C GLU A 145 -10.16 1.77 9.27
N ASN A 146 -9.15 1.93 10.13
CA ASN A 146 -8.78 3.19 10.77
C ASN A 146 -7.54 3.83 10.16
N ASP A 147 -7.19 3.46 8.93
CA ASP A 147 -6.14 4.10 8.16
C ASP A 147 -6.43 5.61 8.02
N ILE A 148 -5.48 6.43 8.46
CA ILE A 148 -5.61 7.89 8.42
C ILE A 148 -5.18 8.49 7.08
N ALA A 149 -4.32 7.80 6.33
CA ALA A 149 -3.80 8.25 5.04
C ALA A 149 -4.74 7.88 3.88
N LEU A 150 -5.33 6.68 3.92
CA LEU A 150 -6.19 6.15 2.87
C LEU A 150 -7.54 5.73 3.47
N GLY A 151 -8.62 6.39 3.07
CA GLY A 151 -9.97 6.06 3.56
C GLY A 151 -10.44 4.70 3.05
N LYS A 152 -11.17 3.95 3.90
CA LYS A 152 -11.81 2.67 3.55
C LYS A 152 -12.72 2.80 2.32
N GLU A 153 -13.29 3.98 2.09
CA GLU A 153 -14.15 4.30 0.96
C GLU A 153 -13.45 4.12 -0.40
N LEU A 154 -12.12 4.15 -0.42
CA LEU A 154 -11.32 3.89 -1.61
C LEU A 154 -11.32 2.42 -2.05
N THR A 155 -11.80 1.49 -1.21
CA THR A 155 -11.92 0.08 -1.58
C THR A 155 -13.25 -0.21 -2.26
N TYR A 156 -14.25 0.66 -2.11
CA TYR A 156 -15.61 0.41 -2.59
C TYR A 156 -15.63 0.31 -4.12
N ASP A 157 -16.40 -0.65 -4.62
CA ASP A 157 -16.50 -0.96 -6.05
C ASP A 157 -15.19 -1.44 -6.72
N THR A 158 -14.15 -1.80 -5.95
CA THR A 158 -12.91 -2.36 -6.52
C THR A 158 -13.18 -3.65 -7.30
N ALA A 159 -14.21 -4.41 -6.92
CA ALA A 159 -14.66 -5.61 -7.63
C ALA A 159 -15.06 -5.36 -9.10
N ALA A 160 -15.33 -4.10 -9.49
CA ALA A 160 -15.58 -3.75 -10.89
C ALA A 160 -14.32 -3.88 -11.79
N TYR A 161 -13.12 -3.88 -11.18
CA TYR A 161 -11.83 -3.92 -11.88
C TYR A 161 -11.14 -5.28 -11.80
N VAL A 162 -11.67 -6.24 -11.03
CA VAL A 162 -11.02 -7.54 -10.82
C VAL A 162 -12.07 -8.64 -10.83
N ARG A 163 -11.88 -9.66 -11.66
CA ARG A 163 -12.87 -10.74 -11.85
C ARG A 163 -13.06 -11.61 -10.61
N ASP A 164 -11.96 -12.04 -9.99
CA ASP A 164 -11.95 -12.80 -8.74
C ASP A 164 -11.34 -11.93 -7.64
N PHE A 165 -12.20 -11.23 -6.92
CA PHE A 165 -11.81 -10.26 -5.91
C PHE A 165 -12.33 -10.64 -4.53
N GLN A 166 -11.42 -10.66 -3.57
CA GLN A 166 -11.73 -10.81 -2.15
C GLN A 166 -11.20 -9.61 -1.39
N ILE A 167 -11.97 -9.13 -0.41
CA ILE A 167 -11.53 -8.08 0.50
C ILE A 167 -11.73 -8.51 1.94
N LYS A 168 -10.73 -8.25 2.79
CA LYS A 168 -10.75 -8.50 4.22
C LYS A 168 -10.44 -7.20 4.96
N TYR A 169 -11.41 -6.74 5.75
CA TYR A 169 -11.23 -5.59 6.61
C TYR A 169 -10.74 -6.01 7.99
N ILE A 170 -9.85 -5.21 8.57
CA ILE A 170 -9.33 -5.38 9.91
C ILE A 170 -9.80 -4.19 10.75
N PRO A 171 -10.79 -4.39 11.65
CA PRO A 171 -11.29 -3.32 12.50
C PRO A 171 -10.23 -2.88 13.51
N ASN A 172 -10.28 -1.61 13.94
CA ASN A 172 -9.34 -1.04 14.91
C ASN A 172 -7.86 -1.15 14.51
N CYS A 173 -7.58 -1.07 13.21
CA CYS A 173 -6.24 -1.21 12.67
C CYS A 173 -5.96 -0.09 11.66
N GLY A 174 -4.75 0.47 11.73
CA GLY A 174 -4.32 1.61 10.93
C GLY A 174 -3.74 1.20 9.58
N HIS A 175 -2.73 1.95 9.15
CA HIS A 175 -2.08 1.76 7.86
C HIS A 175 -1.16 0.52 7.80
N TRP A 176 -0.62 0.10 8.96
CA TRP A 176 0.43 -0.91 9.07
C TRP A 176 -0.11 -2.26 9.51
N VAL A 177 -1.13 -2.78 8.82
CA VAL A 177 -1.87 -3.97 9.25
C VAL A 177 -0.99 -5.19 9.50
N GLN A 178 0.09 -5.38 8.73
CA GLN A 178 1.03 -6.48 8.92
C GLN A 178 1.92 -6.33 10.16
N GLN A 179 2.11 -5.12 10.68
CA GLN A 179 2.77 -4.89 11.98
C GLN A 179 1.75 -4.92 13.13
N GLU A 180 0.56 -4.36 12.92
CA GLU A 180 -0.44 -4.19 13.97
C GLU A 180 -1.26 -5.47 14.25
N GLN A 181 -1.53 -6.28 13.22
CA GLN A 181 -2.33 -7.51 13.29
C GLN A 181 -1.69 -8.65 12.46
N PRO A 182 -0.42 -9.01 12.73
CA PRO A 182 0.33 -9.95 11.90
C PRO A 182 -0.32 -11.33 11.81
N GLU A 183 -0.92 -11.83 12.88
CA GLU A 183 -1.58 -13.14 12.91
C GLU A 183 -2.74 -13.19 11.92
N LEU A 184 -3.55 -12.14 11.91
CA LEU A 184 -4.75 -12.04 11.08
C LEU A 184 -4.41 -11.83 9.61
N VAL A 185 -3.45 -10.95 9.32
CA VAL A 185 -2.94 -10.76 7.94
C VAL A 185 -2.40 -12.08 7.40
N ASN A 186 -1.55 -12.77 8.18
CA ASN A 186 -1.00 -14.05 7.78
C ASN A 186 -2.06 -15.14 7.62
N GLN A 187 -3.12 -15.14 8.45
CA GLN A 187 -4.26 -16.03 8.31
C GLN A 187 -4.97 -15.79 6.97
N TYR A 188 -5.36 -14.55 6.66
CA TYR A 188 -6.05 -14.21 5.42
C TYR A 188 -5.23 -14.56 4.18
N MET A 189 -3.93 -14.28 4.21
CA MET A 189 -3.03 -14.67 3.13
C MET A 189 -2.99 -16.21 2.96
N ARG A 190 -2.86 -16.98 4.05
CA ARG A 190 -2.85 -18.44 3.98
C ARG A 190 -4.16 -19.04 3.48
N GLU A 191 -5.29 -18.50 3.89
CA GLU A 191 -6.61 -18.91 3.42
C GLU A 191 -6.75 -18.68 1.91
N PHE A 192 -6.39 -17.49 1.43
CA PHE A 192 -6.46 -17.14 0.02
C PHE A 192 -5.51 -17.96 -0.86
N LEU A 193 -4.30 -18.24 -0.38
CA LEU A 193 -3.33 -19.09 -1.09
C LEU A 193 -3.75 -20.55 -1.16
N ARG A 194 -4.59 -21.02 -0.23
CA ARG A 194 -5.11 -22.40 -0.22
C ARG A 194 -6.20 -22.63 -1.24
N THR A 195 -7.00 -21.60 -1.55
CA THR A 195 -8.10 -21.70 -2.52
C THR A 195 -7.60 -22.21 -3.88
N LYS A 196 -6.45 -21.76 -4.36
CA LYS A 196 -5.83 -22.22 -5.61
C LYS A 196 -5.38 -23.69 -5.56
N ARG A 197 -4.78 -24.13 -4.45
CA ARG A 197 -4.30 -25.53 -4.30
C ARG A 197 -5.42 -26.57 -4.32
N MET A 198 -6.67 -26.18 -4.06
CA MET A 198 -7.82 -27.08 -4.21
C MET A 198 -8.23 -27.28 -5.67
N PHE A 199 -8.04 -26.29 -6.54
CA PHE A 199 -8.43 -26.38 -7.96
C PHE A 199 -7.38 -27.06 -8.84
N GLU A 200 -6.12 -27.15 -8.42
CA GLU A 200 -5.05 -27.89 -9.13
C GLU A 200 -5.03 -29.40 -8.80
N LYS A 201 -5.87 -29.88 -7.88
CA LYS A 201 -5.91 -31.28 -7.42
C LYS A 201 -7.04 -32.13 -8.03
N PHE A 202 -7.76 -31.58 -9.01
CA PHE A 202 -8.79 -32.26 -9.78
C PHE A 202 -8.53 -32.07 -11.28
#